data_AF-A0A0T0M9Q6-F1
#
_entry.id   AF-A0A0T0M9Q6-F1
#
_cell.length_a   1.000
_cell.length_b   1.000
_cell.length_c   1.000
_cell.angle_alpha   90.00
_cell.angle_beta   90.00
_cell.angle_gamma   90.00
#
_symmetry.space_group_name_H-M   'P 1'
#
loop_
_entity.id
_entity.type
_entity.pdbx_description
1 polymer ?
#
loop_
_entity_poly.entity_id
_entity_poly.type
_entity_poly.pdbx_seq_one_letter_code
_entity_poly.pdbx_strand_id
1 'polypeptide(L)'
;MKSSNLKADALEQIQNSPLLKEYFSIAESDFEKLNGWTIIGIQLVEAKTSLELCEKIKEWKNLSQIEEIVLSNGIFKNFILNYSKCFSSSGKNRISLDANDIYSQKLDLKKIHTEILEIRNKYVAHNDDENGYDIALALTAENQKEIKLAQTYTLLIPYGSFNLFKETIEYSEKKIILKVNKIADKLEKKIGKKIIFS
;
A
#
# COMPACT_ATOMS: atom_id res chain seq x y z
N MET A 1 21.96 10.25 23.43
CA MET A 1 21.46 9.16 22.55
C MET A 1 22.45 8.98 21.42
N LYS A 2 23.06 7.80 21.28
CA LYS A 2 23.79 7.48 20.04
C LYS A 2 22.73 7.42 18.93
N SER A 3 22.89 8.23 17.89
CA SER A 3 22.14 8.06 16.65
C SER A 3 22.41 6.64 16.16
N SER A 4 21.42 5.75 16.29
CA SER A 4 21.56 4.41 15.73
C SER A 4 21.66 4.54 14.23
N ASN A 5 22.57 3.80 13.61
CA ASN A 5 22.63 3.73 12.16
C ASN A 5 21.50 2.79 11.72
N LEU A 6 20.27 3.32 11.64
CA LEU A 6 19.04 2.55 11.33
C LEU A 6 19.20 1.63 10.11
N LYS A 7 20.04 2.02 9.14
CA LYS A 7 20.35 1.20 7.98
C LYS A 7 21.21 -0.01 8.33
N ALA A 8 22.21 0.15 9.19
CA ALA A 8 23.04 -0.95 9.66
C ALA A 8 22.20 -1.95 10.48
N ASP A 9 21.36 -1.44 11.38
CA ASP A 9 20.48 -2.27 12.20
C ASP A 9 19.48 -3.07 11.32
N ALA A 10 18.92 -2.44 10.27
CA ALA A 10 18.04 -3.13 9.33
C ALA A 10 18.78 -4.19 8.49
N LEU A 11 20.03 -3.93 8.09
CA LEU A 11 20.85 -4.90 7.36
C LEU A 11 21.21 -6.10 8.25
N GLU A 12 21.52 -5.86 9.54
CA GLU A 12 21.78 -6.91 10.52
C GLU A 12 20.54 -7.81 10.72
N GLN A 13 19.33 -7.24 10.76
CA GLN A 13 18.10 -8.02 10.82
C GLN A 13 17.91 -8.91 9.58
N ILE A 14 18.17 -8.35 8.39
CA ILE A 14 18.10 -9.09 7.13
C ILE A 14 19.12 -10.25 7.14
N GLN A 15 20.38 -9.97 7.49
CA GLN A 15 21.45 -10.97 7.61
C GLN A 15 21.10 -12.11 8.58
N ASN A 16 20.30 -11.83 9.61
CA ASN A 16 19.86 -12.82 10.57
C ASN A 16 18.62 -13.62 10.13
N SER A 17 17.99 -13.27 9.01
CA SER A 17 16.80 -13.97 8.50
C SER A 17 17.11 -15.42 8.09
N PRO A 18 16.18 -16.37 8.29
CA PRO A 18 16.35 -17.76 7.86
C PRO A 18 16.66 -17.91 6.36
N LEU A 19 16.07 -17.04 5.52
CA LEU A 19 16.30 -17.02 4.07
C LEU A 19 17.78 -16.84 3.71
N LEU A 20 18.50 -15.94 4.38
CA LEU A 20 19.92 -15.68 4.11
C LEU A 20 20.86 -16.70 4.74
N LYS A 21 20.40 -17.51 5.70
CA LYS A 21 21.26 -18.46 6.42
C LYS A 21 21.51 -19.77 5.68
N GLU A 22 20.67 -20.14 4.70
CA GLU A 22 20.83 -21.42 4.00
C GLU A 22 21.17 -21.32 2.50
N TYR A 23 20.65 -20.33 1.74
CA TYR A 23 20.75 -20.36 0.25
C TYR A 23 20.97 -19.02 -0.45
N PHE A 24 20.93 -17.89 0.26
CA PHE A 24 20.97 -16.56 -0.36
C PHE A 24 22.06 -15.67 0.24
N SER A 25 22.53 -14.69 -0.54
CA SER A 25 23.36 -13.58 -0.07
C SER A 25 22.72 -12.24 -0.44
N ILE A 26 23.13 -11.15 0.21
CA ILE A 26 22.67 -9.82 -0.18
C ILE A 26 23.20 -9.51 -1.59
N ALA A 27 22.31 -9.09 -2.48
CA ALA A 27 22.63 -8.75 -3.85
C ALA A 27 23.58 -7.54 -3.91
N GLU A 28 24.69 -7.68 -4.65
CA GLU A 28 25.65 -6.62 -4.92
C GLU A 28 25.64 -6.22 -6.41
N SER A 29 26.14 -5.01 -6.71
CA SER A 29 26.43 -4.55 -8.08
C SER A 29 25.20 -4.58 -9.01
N ASP A 30 25.25 -5.32 -10.13
CA ASP A 30 24.24 -5.30 -11.18
C ASP A 30 22.83 -5.68 -10.71
N PHE A 31 22.73 -6.45 -9.62
CA PHE A 31 21.45 -6.87 -9.03
C PHE A 31 20.79 -5.79 -8.19
N GLU A 32 21.49 -4.71 -7.80
CA GLU A 32 20.91 -3.60 -7.03
C GLU A 32 19.75 -2.92 -7.76
N LYS A 33 19.73 -2.99 -9.09
CA LYS A 33 18.62 -2.50 -9.92
C LYS A 33 17.30 -3.21 -9.61
N LEU A 34 17.34 -4.42 -9.07
CA LEU A 34 16.16 -5.17 -8.65
C LEU A 34 15.59 -4.65 -7.32
N ASN A 35 16.39 -4.01 -6.46
CA ASN A 35 15.93 -3.51 -5.17
C ASN A 35 14.76 -2.52 -5.32
N GLY A 36 14.82 -1.64 -6.33
CA GLY A 36 13.73 -0.72 -6.63
C GLY A 36 12.43 -1.45 -6.99
N TRP A 37 12.51 -2.56 -7.71
CA TRP A 37 11.35 -3.39 -8.06
C TRP A 37 10.86 -4.22 -6.88
N THR A 38 11.76 -4.71 -6.02
CA THR A 38 11.40 -5.39 -4.77
C THR A 38 10.59 -4.47 -3.88
N ILE A 39 10.98 -3.20 -3.75
CA ILE A 39 10.22 -2.21 -2.97
C ILE A 39 8.80 -2.03 -3.54
N ILE A 40 8.67 -1.89 -4.86
CA ILE A 40 7.35 -1.77 -5.50
C ILE A 40 6.51 -3.04 -5.27
N GLY A 41 7.12 -4.23 -5.42
CA GLY A 41 6.45 -5.51 -5.19
C GLY A 41 5.92 -5.63 -3.76
N ILE A 42 6.74 -5.31 -2.76
CA ILE A 42 6.33 -5.29 -1.34
C ILE A 42 5.20 -4.30 -1.12
N GLN A 43 5.27 -3.09 -1.69
CA GLN A 43 4.22 -2.09 -1.55
C GLN A 43 2.87 -2.55 -2.13
N LEU A 44 2.87 -3.25 -3.26
CA LEU A 44 1.63 -3.83 -3.80
C LEU A 44 1.09 -4.96 -2.92
N VAL A 45 1.96 -5.82 -2.37
CA VAL A 45 1.56 -6.86 -1.41
C VAL A 45 0.96 -6.25 -0.15
N GLU A 46 1.59 -5.20 0.41
CA GLU A 46 1.05 -4.47 1.55
C GLU A 46 -0.30 -3.83 1.23
N ALA A 47 -0.44 -3.24 0.04
CA ALA A 47 -1.70 -2.64 -0.39
C ALA A 47 -2.83 -3.68 -0.51
N LYS A 48 -2.54 -4.81 -1.16
CA LYS A 48 -3.48 -5.93 -1.31
C LYS A 48 -3.87 -6.52 0.04
N THR A 49 -2.89 -6.81 0.88
CA THR A 49 -3.11 -7.38 2.21
C THR A 49 -3.96 -6.43 3.06
N SER A 50 -3.69 -5.13 3.00
CA SER A 50 -4.49 -4.14 3.74
C SER A 50 -5.94 -4.13 3.26
N LEU A 51 -6.18 -4.17 1.95
CA LEU A 51 -7.54 -4.23 1.41
C LEU A 51 -8.29 -5.48 1.87
N GLU A 52 -7.62 -6.64 1.85
CA GLU A 52 -8.20 -7.91 2.33
C GLU A 52 -8.45 -7.92 3.84
N LEU A 53 -7.64 -7.20 4.63
CA LEU A 53 -7.87 -7.03 6.07
C LEU A 53 -9.05 -6.08 6.34
N CYS A 54 -9.22 -5.03 5.55
CA CYS A 54 -10.38 -4.15 5.64
C CYS A 54 -11.71 -4.91 5.45
N GLU A 55 -11.75 -5.92 4.57
CA GLU A 55 -12.95 -6.75 4.37
C GLU A 55 -13.29 -7.60 5.60
N LYS A 56 -12.26 -8.08 6.30
CA LYS A 56 -12.39 -9.04 7.39
C LYS A 56 -12.55 -8.40 8.76
N ILE A 57 -12.36 -7.08 8.87
CA ILE A 57 -12.32 -6.41 10.18
C ILE A 57 -13.63 -6.56 10.97
N LYS A 58 -14.77 -6.64 10.28
CA LYS A 58 -16.09 -6.87 10.87
C LYS A 58 -16.22 -8.24 11.53
N GLU A 59 -15.35 -9.19 11.18
CA GLU A 59 -15.32 -10.55 11.74
C GLU A 59 -14.49 -10.61 13.04
N TRP A 60 -13.76 -9.54 13.37
CA TRP A 60 -12.89 -9.50 14.55
C TRP A 60 -13.74 -9.34 15.81
N LYS A 61 -13.60 -10.30 16.73
CA LYS A 61 -14.35 -10.30 17.99
C LYS A 61 -13.73 -9.31 18.98
N ASN A 62 -14.57 -8.74 19.84
CA ASN A 62 -14.19 -7.89 20.98
C ASN A 62 -13.67 -6.49 20.65
N LEU A 63 -13.94 -5.96 19.45
CA LEU A 63 -13.75 -4.54 19.18
C LEU A 63 -14.98 -3.75 19.62
N SER A 64 -14.77 -2.64 20.31
CA SER A 64 -15.79 -1.60 20.42
C SER A 64 -16.02 -0.93 19.05
N GLN A 65 -17.15 -0.27 18.89
CA GLN A 65 -17.48 0.43 17.64
C GLN A 65 -16.40 1.44 17.24
N ILE A 66 -15.81 2.16 18.20
CA ILE A 66 -14.77 3.15 17.91
C ILE A 66 -13.45 2.49 17.47
N GLU A 67 -13.09 1.35 18.07
CA GLU A 67 -11.89 0.60 17.67
C GLU A 67 -12.05 0.04 16.26
N GLU A 68 -13.23 -0.49 15.91
CA GLU A 68 -13.52 -0.96 14.55
C GLU A 68 -13.36 0.16 13.54
N ILE A 69 -13.90 1.36 13.82
CA ILE A 69 -13.79 2.52 12.93
C ILE A 69 -12.34 2.97 12.79
N VAL A 70 -11.61 3.13 13.89
CA VAL A 70 -10.21 3.59 13.88
C VAL A 70 -9.31 2.60 13.13
N LEU A 71 -9.46 1.31 13.39
CA LEU A 71 -8.69 0.27 12.71
C LEU A 71 -9.05 0.19 11.23
N SER A 72 -10.34 0.22 10.87
CA SER A 72 -10.78 0.22 9.47
C SER A 72 -10.19 1.41 8.71
N ASN A 73 -10.18 2.58 9.33
CA ASN A 73 -9.56 3.78 8.76
C ASN A 73 -8.06 3.58 8.53
N GLY A 74 -7.34 3.14 9.57
CA GLY A 74 -5.89 2.95 9.52
C GLY A 74 -5.48 1.96 8.43
N ILE A 75 -6.18 0.83 8.34
CA ILE A 75 -5.91 -0.19 7.32
C ILE A 75 -6.27 0.33 5.91
N PHE A 76 -7.40 1.02 5.75
CA PHE A 76 -7.80 1.57 4.45
C PHE A 76 -6.81 2.63 3.97
N LYS A 77 -6.39 3.54 4.85
CA LYS A 77 -5.33 4.52 4.56
C LYS A 77 -4.01 3.83 4.20
N ASN A 78 -3.65 2.73 4.87
CA ASN A 78 -2.45 1.97 4.54
C ASN A 78 -2.50 1.38 3.12
N PHE A 79 -3.66 0.83 2.72
CA PHE A 79 -3.90 0.40 1.33
C PHE A 79 -3.64 1.55 0.35
N ILE A 80 -4.32 2.68 0.53
CA ILE A 80 -4.23 3.84 -0.37
C ILE A 80 -2.78 4.34 -0.46
N LEU A 81 -2.09 4.47 0.67
CA LEU A 81 -0.72 4.96 0.73
C LEU A 81 0.26 4.04 0.02
N ASN A 82 0.22 2.73 0.29
CA ASN A 82 1.17 1.79 -0.29
C ASN A 82 0.96 1.59 -1.79
N TYR A 83 -0.30 1.55 -2.23
CA TYR A 83 -0.59 1.58 -3.67
C TYR A 83 -0.08 2.88 -4.32
N SER A 84 -0.40 4.05 -3.75
CA SER A 84 -0.02 5.35 -4.31
C SER A 84 1.50 5.57 -4.36
N LYS A 85 2.25 5.04 -3.40
CA LYS A 85 3.73 5.10 -3.40
C LYS A 85 4.32 4.43 -4.63
N CYS A 86 3.70 3.39 -5.16
CA CYS A 86 4.18 2.70 -6.36
C CYS A 86 4.23 3.63 -7.59
N PHE A 87 3.33 4.61 -7.65
CA PHE A 87 3.19 5.55 -8.78
C PHE A 87 3.74 6.95 -8.47
N SER A 88 4.24 7.19 -7.26
CA SER A 88 4.74 8.49 -6.84
C SER A 88 6.27 8.53 -6.92
N SER A 89 6.82 9.46 -7.70
CA SER A 89 8.26 9.72 -7.71
C SER A 89 8.68 10.36 -6.39
N SER A 90 9.36 9.61 -5.52
CA SER A 90 9.87 10.15 -4.26
C SER A 90 11.29 9.67 -3.98
N GLY A 91 12.25 10.58 -4.07
CA GLY A 91 13.64 10.36 -3.66
C GLY A 91 14.58 9.83 -4.76
N LYS A 92 15.88 10.03 -4.52
CA LYS A 92 16.97 9.59 -5.39
C LYS A 92 17.00 8.05 -5.44
N ASN A 93 17.08 7.46 -6.64
CA ASN A 93 17.16 6.01 -6.90
C ASN A 93 15.89 5.19 -6.59
N ARG A 94 14.72 5.82 -6.42
CA ARG A 94 13.45 5.06 -6.36
C ARG A 94 12.84 4.90 -7.75
N ILE A 95 12.40 3.69 -8.04
CA ILE A 95 11.61 3.38 -9.24
C ILE A 95 10.16 3.81 -8.94
N SER A 96 9.48 4.32 -9.96
CA SER A 96 8.04 4.57 -9.92
C SER A 96 7.41 3.96 -11.18
N LEU A 97 6.17 3.54 -11.04
CA LEU A 97 5.36 3.03 -12.12
C LEU A 97 4.75 4.19 -12.90
N ASP A 98 4.76 4.08 -14.23
CA ASP A 98 3.96 4.95 -15.09
C ASP A 98 2.61 4.28 -15.34
N ALA A 99 1.53 4.91 -14.88
CA ALA A 99 0.18 4.43 -15.07
C ALA A 99 -0.19 4.26 -16.55
N ASN A 100 0.35 5.09 -17.45
CA ASN A 100 0.08 4.97 -18.89
C ASN A 100 0.68 3.69 -19.46
N ASP A 101 1.88 3.31 -18.99
CA ASP A 101 2.54 2.09 -19.41
C ASP A 101 1.87 0.85 -18.79
N ILE A 102 1.63 0.87 -17.47
CA ILE A 102 0.97 -0.23 -16.74
C ILE A 102 -0.40 -0.54 -17.34
N TYR A 103 -1.25 0.49 -17.48
CA TYR A 103 -2.65 0.34 -17.90
C TYR A 103 -2.91 0.60 -19.38
N SER A 104 -1.86 0.58 -20.22
CA SER A 104 -1.95 0.77 -21.67
C SER A 104 -3.01 -0.10 -22.36
N GLN A 105 -3.30 -1.29 -21.82
CA GLN A 105 -4.25 -2.26 -22.35
C GLN A 105 -5.55 -2.42 -21.53
N LYS A 106 -5.70 -1.65 -20.43
CA LYS A 106 -6.79 -1.78 -19.44
C LYS A 106 -7.23 -0.41 -18.95
N LEU A 107 -7.95 0.31 -19.83
CA LEU A 107 -8.41 1.68 -19.56
C LEU A 107 -9.46 1.76 -18.44
N ASP A 108 -10.22 0.68 -18.25
CA ASP A 108 -11.11 0.46 -17.10
C ASP A 108 -10.33 0.50 -15.78
N LEU A 109 -9.27 -0.30 -15.66
CA LEU A 109 -8.43 -0.31 -14.45
C LEU A 109 -7.64 0.98 -14.28
N LYS A 110 -7.33 1.70 -15.38
CA LYS A 110 -6.75 3.03 -15.32
C LYS A 110 -7.66 4.04 -14.60
N LYS A 111 -8.98 3.95 -14.81
CA LYS A 111 -9.95 4.81 -14.10
C LYS A 111 -9.93 4.53 -12.61
N ILE A 112 -9.93 3.25 -12.22
CA ILE A 112 -9.86 2.84 -10.83
C ILE A 112 -8.53 3.29 -10.18
N HIS A 113 -7.41 3.21 -10.90
CA HIS A 113 -6.15 3.80 -10.46
C HIS A 113 -6.28 5.30 -10.17
N THR A 114 -6.92 6.06 -11.07
CA THR A 114 -7.16 7.49 -10.88
C THR A 114 -8.04 7.75 -9.65
N GLU A 115 -9.11 6.99 -9.46
CA GLU A 115 -9.97 7.07 -8.27
C GLU A 115 -9.18 6.84 -6.97
N ILE A 116 -8.29 5.83 -6.93
CA ILE A 116 -7.44 5.58 -5.76
C ILE A 116 -6.53 6.77 -5.46
N LEU A 117 -5.93 7.39 -6.49
CA LEU A 117 -5.10 8.58 -6.31
C LEU A 117 -5.92 9.81 -5.88
N GLU A 118 -7.15 9.95 -6.35
CA GLU A 118 -8.07 10.99 -5.89
C GLU A 118 -8.42 10.82 -4.41
N ILE A 119 -8.73 9.59 -3.98
CA ILE A 119 -8.91 9.25 -2.55
C ILE A 119 -7.66 9.66 -1.77
N ARG A 120 -6.45 9.30 -2.25
CA ARG A 120 -5.21 9.68 -1.58
C ARG A 120 -5.12 11.19 -1.38
N ASN A 121 -5.38 11.97 -2.42
CA ASN A 121 -5.19 13.41 -2.39
C ASN A 121 -6.22 14.09 -1.49
N LYS A 122 -7.51 13.80 -1.69
CA LYS A 122 -8.62 14.46 -0.98
C LYS A 122 -8.75 14.00 0.48
N TYR A 123 -8.61 12.70 0.70
CA TYR A 123 -8.88 12.11 2.01
C TYR A 123 -7.61 11.88 2.84
N VAL A 124 -6.56 11.31 2.25
CA VAL A 124 -5.41 10.86 3.05
C VAL A 124 -4.40 11.98 3.29
N ALA A 125 -4.17 12.83 2.29
CA ALA A 125 -3.11 13.85 2.33
C ALA A 125 -3.60 15.20 2.87
N HIS A 126 -4.80 15.65 2.47
CA HIS A 126 -5.25 17.01 2.75
C HIS A 126 -6.39 17.10 3.78
N ASN A 127 -7.06 16.00 4.12
CA ASN A 127 -8.29 16.01 4.95
C ASN A 127 -9.20 17.17 4.53
N ASP A 128 -9.43 17.32 3.21
CA ASP A 128 -10.23 18.44 2.70
C ASP A 128 -11.62 18.41 3.36
N ASP A 129 -12.17 19.58 3.67
CA ASP A 129 -13.49 19.70 4.32
C ASP A 129 -14.62 19.04 3.50
N GLU A 130 -14.40 18.84 2.21
CA GLU A 130 -15.30 18.16 1.26
C GLU A 130 -14.77 16.78 0.83
N ASN A 131 -13.97 16.09 1.67
CA ASN A 131 -13.35 14.84 1.26
C ASN A 131 -14.38 13.75 0.89
N GLY A 132 -15.56 13.72 1.54
CA GLY A 132 -16.64 12.77 1.25
C GLY A 132 -16.41 11.34 1.72
N TYR A 133 -15.35 11.09 2.51
CA TYR A 133 -14.93 9.78 3.02
C TYR A 133 -15.07 9.65 4.54
N ASP A 134 -15.33 10.73 5.25
CA ASP A 134 -15.71 10.67 6.66
C ASP A 134 -16.77 11.71 7.04
N ILE A 135 -17.49 11.39 8.12
CA ILE A 135 -18.53 12.24 8.70
C ILE A 135 -18.28 12.29 10.21
N ALA A 136 -18.11 13.49 10.74
CA ALA A 136 -18.13 13.78 12.17
C ALA A 136 -19.39 14.58 12.51
N LEU A 137 -20.16 14.13 13.50
CA LEU A 137 -21.41 14.78 13.90
C LEU A 137 -21.45 15.04 15.40
N ALA A 138 -21.97 16.20 15.77
CA ALA A 138 -22.45 16.47 17.12
C ALA A 138 -23.92 16.04 17.22
N LEU A 139 -24.24 15.22 18.21
CA LEU A 139 -25.58 14.77 18.52
C LEU A 139 -26.07 15.53 19.75
N THR A 140 -27.30 16.05 19.69
CA THR A 140 -27.90 16.77 20.82
C THR A 140 -29.20 16.09 21.25
N ALA A 141 -29.45 16.07 22.55
CA ALA A 141 -30.74 15.71 23.12
C ALA A 141 -31.10 16.73 24.20
N GLU A 142 -32.22 17.42 24.04
CA GLU A 142 -32.62 18.53 24.90
C GLU A 142 -33.88 18.19 25.71
N ASN A 143 -33.91 18.65 26.96
CA ASN A 143 -35.12 18.72 27.77
C ASN A 143 -35.22 20.10 28.43
N GLN A 144 -36.26 20.33 29.25
CA GLN A 144 -36.53 21.64 29.87
C GLN A 144 -35.41 22.19 30.79
N LYS A 145 -34.43 21.38 31.21
CA LYS A 145 -33.38 21.76 32.17
C LYS A 145 -31.96 21.66 31.63
N GLU A 146 -31.72 20.84 30.60
CA GLU A 146 -30.39 20.57 30.09
C GLU A 146 -30.38 20.16 28.62
N ILE A 147 -29.25 20.43 27.96
CA ILE A 147 -28.89 19.89 26.65
C ILE A 147 -27.78 18.86 26.88
N LYS A 148 -28.00 17.64 26.42
CA LYS A 148 -26.97 16.59 26.33
C LYS A 148 -26.29 16.68 24.98
N LEU A 149 -24.97 16.63 24.99
CA LEU A 149 -24.13 16.63 23.80
C LEU A 149 -23.38 15.30 23.72
N ALA A 150 -23.39 14.68 22.56
CA ALA A 150 -22.51 13.56 22.21
C ALA A 150 -21.82 13.84 20.87
N GLN A 151 -20.72 13.14 20.60
CA GLN A 151 -19.99 13.24 19.34
C GLN A 151 -19.92 11.84 18.72
N THR A 152 -20.06 11.76 17.41
CA THR A 152 -19.91 10.51 16.66
C THR A 152 -19.13 10.74 15.38
N TYR A 153 -18.50 9.68 14.90
CA TYR A 153 -17.67 9.67 13.70
C TYR A 153 -17.94 8.39 12.93
N THR A 154 -17.99 8.47 11.60
CA THR A 154 -18.08 7.30 10.73
C THR A 154 -17.32 7.53 9.43
N LEU A 155 -17.02 6.44 8.74
CA LEU A 155 -16.27 6.44 7.50
C LEU A 155 -17.16 6.00 6.34
N LEU A 156 -17.08 6.70 5.22
CA LEU A 156 -17.63 6.27 3.95
C LEU A 156 -16.57 5.53 3.14
N ILE A 157 -16.12 4.38 3.66
CA ILE A 157 -15.23 3.49 2.91
C ILE A 157 -16.04 2.88 1.74
N PRO A 158 -15.56 2.97 0.49
CA PRO A 158 -16.27 2.46 -0.68
C PRO A 158 -16.13 0.92 -0.78
N TYR A 159 -16.67 0.18 0.19
CA TYR A 159 -16.60 -1.29 0.24
C TYR A 159 -17.10 -1.95 -1.05
N GLY A 160 -18.08 -1.35 -1.74
CA GLY A 160 -18.58 -1.83 -3.03
C GLY A 160 -17.54 -1.84 -4.16
N SER A 161 -16.45 -1.06 -4.04
CA SER A 161 -15.40 -0.94 -5.05
C SER A 161 -14.17 -1.82 -4.75
N PHE A 162 -14.16 -2.57 -3.64
CA PHE A 162 -12.97 -3.31 -3.21
C PHE A 162 -12.51 -4.35 -4.22
N ASN A 163 -13.42 -5.06 -4.89
CA ASN A 163 -13.06 -5.99 -5.96
C ASN A 163 -12.32 -5.30 -7.10
N LEU A 164 -12.74 -4.08 -7.48
CA LEU A 164 -12.07 -3.30 -8.53
C LEU A 164 -10.70 -2.79 -8.08
N PHE A 165 -10.56 -2.39 -6.82
CA PHE A 165 -9.27 -2.03 -6.23
C PHE A 165 -8.31 -3.22 -6.23
N LYS A 166 -8.79 -4.41 -5.83
CA LYS A 166 -8.02 -5.65 -5.84
C LYS A 166 -7.58 -6.02 -7.25
N GLU A 167 -8.48 -6.00 -8.23
CA GLU A 167 -8.14 -6.27 -9.63
C GLU A 167 -7.08 -5.28 -10.16
N THR A 168 -7.19 -4.00 -9.78
CA THR A 168 -6.25 -2.95 -10.15
C THR A 168 -4.85 -3.18 -9.57
N ILE A 169 -4.76 -3.65 -8.33
CA ILE A 169 -3.49 -4.06 -7.70
C ILE A 169 -2.92 -5.29 -8.40
N GLU A 170 -3.71 -6.36 -8.57
CA GLU A 170 -3.27 -7.62 -9.17
C GLU A 170 -2.79 -7.46 -10.61
N TYR A 171 -3.43 -6.58 -11.37
CA TYR A 171 -2.98 -6.24 -12.71
C TYR A 171 -1.62 -5.51 -12.69
N SER A 172 -1.39 -4.64 -11.70
CA SER A 172 -0.10 -3.97 -11.51
C SER A 172 1.00 -4.97 -11.15
N GLU A 173 0.72 -5.91 -10.23
CA GLU A 173 1.63 -7.00 -9.85
C GLU A 173 2.07 -7.80 -11.09
N LYS A 174 1.11 -8.22 -11.93
CA LYS A 174 1.40 -8.93 -13.19
C LYS A 174 2.33 -8.12 -14.10
N LYS A 175 2.10 -6.82 -14.26
CA LYS A 175 2.95 -5.95 -15.11
C LYS A 175 4.35 -5.78 -14.54
N ILE A 176 4.50 -5.72 -13.22
CA ILE A 176 5.81 -5.65 -12.57
C ILE A 176 6.58 -6.95 -12.73
N ILE A 177 5.94 -8.11 -12.55
CA ILE A 177 6.57 -9.41 -12.77
C ILE A 177 7.16 -9.49 -14.18
N LEU A 178 6.41 -9.06 -15.20
CA LEU A 178 6.91 -9.01 -16.58
C LEU A 178 8.11 -8.05 -16.74
N LYS A 179 8.14 -6.93 -16.04
CA LYS A 179 9.26 -5.97 -16.07
C LYS A 179 10.49 -6.52 -15.36
N VAL A 180 10.31 -7.15 -14.21
CA VAL A 180 11.36 -7.80 -13.42
C VAL A 180 11.99 -8.95 -14.22
N ASN A 181 11.18 -9.81 -14.85
CA ASN A 181 11.66 -10.89 -15.70
C ASN A 181 12.50 -10.35 -16.87
N LYS A 182 12.06 -9.28 -17.54
CA LYS A 182 12.86 -8.64 -18.61
C LYS A 182 14.21 -8.11 -18.12
N ILE A 183 14.31 -7.68 -16.86
CA ILE A 183 15.58 -7.24 -16.27
C ILE A 183 16.43 -8.46 -15.94
N ALA A 184 15.85 -9.51 -15.36
CA ALA A 184 16.52 -10.77 -15.11
C ALA A 184 17.09 -11.36 -16.41
N ASP A 185 16.32 -11.45 -17.49
CA ASP A 185 16.79 -11.95 -18.80
C ASP A 185 18.01 -11.17 -19.32
N LYS A 186 18.06 -9.85 -19.10
CA LYS A 186 19.21 -9.02 -19.47
C LYS A 186 20.43 -9.31 -18.59
N LEU A 187 20.21 -9.51 -17.29
CA LEU A 187 21.26 -9.89 -16.35
C LEU A 187 21.80 -11.29 -16.68
N GLU A 188 20.94 -12.26 -16.95
CA GLU A 188 21.32 -13.62 -17.36
C GLU A 188 22.28 -13.61 -18.55
N LYS A 189 21.93 -12.83 -19.59
CA LYS A 189 22.78 -12.66 -20.79
C LYS A 189 24.13 -12.03 -20.46
N LYS A 190 24.15 -11.07 -19.52
CA LYS A 190 25.38 -10.37 -19.11
C LYS A 190 26.31 -11.30 -18.31
N ILE A 191 25.75 -12.08 -17.39
CA ILE A 191 26.52 -12.88 -16.42
C ILE A 191 26.76 -14.33 -16.89
N GLY A 192 26.05 -14.78 -17.94
CA GLY A 192 26.14 -16.15 -18.45
C GLY A 192 25.54 -17.21 -17.52
N LYS A 193 24.63 -16.83 -16.62
CA LYS A 193 23.97 -17.72 -15.66
C LYS A 193 22.47 -17.50 -15.67
N LYS A 194 21.70 -18.59 -15.53
CA LYS A 194 20.24 -18.53 -15.38
C LYS A 194 19.87 -18.00 -13.99
N ILE A 195 18.92 -17.07 -13.94
CA ILE A 195 18.32 -16.52 -12.73
C ILE A 195 16.98 -17.22 -12.53
N ILE A 196 16.76 -17.74 -11.32
CA ILE A 196 15.51 -18.40 -10.94
C ILE A 196 14.96 -17.67 -9.73
N PHE A 197 13.70 -17.23 -9.81
CA PHE A 197 12.98 -16.66 -8.67
C PHE A 197 12.45 -17.81 -7.81
N SER A 198 12.72 -17.74 -6.51
CA SER A 198 12.22 -18.66 -5.48
C SER A 198 10.90 -18.20 -4.89
#